data_AF-B7ASZ4-F1
#
_entry.id   AF-B7ASZ4-F1
#
_cell.length_a   1.000
_cell.length_b   1.000
_cell.length_c   1.000
_cell.angle_alpha   90.00
_cell.angle_beta   90.00
_cell.angle_gamma   90.00
#
_symmetry.space_group_name_H-M   'P 1'
#
loop_
_entity.id
_entity.type
_entity.pdbx_description
1 polymer ?
#
loop_
_entity_poly.entity_id
_entity_poly.type
_entity_poly.pdbx_seq_one_letter_code
_entity_poly.pdbx_strand_id
1 'polypeptide(L)'
;MANNVKKEFELYEPMRLWLQQYLEDKYKNATVITVDSHARTLDLFLEQYDVIDYYPQTIGLDIQIDVLGIVKKNGKPQIFFIEAKKTQLNLHDLGQLWAYCKLCDPMEAFLLSSAGLGSLNKIMNNLHRTDLLEFGDGKKIKKMQIGKWDVGKNSIDYHSLVPKM
;
A
#
# COMPACT_ATOMS: atom_id res chain seq x y z
N MET A 1 -1.27 21.15 14.66
CA MET A 1 -0.74 19.78 14.79
C MET A 1 0.55 19.75 14.01
N ALA A 2 1.70 19.54 14.68
CA ALA A 2 2.99 19.61 14.02
C ALA A 2 3.09 18.50 12.96
N ASN A 3 3.47 18.85 11.73
CA ASN A 3 3.92 17.86 10.75
C ASN A 3 5.14 17.17 11.36
N ASN A 4 5.00 15.88 11.71
CA ASN A 4 6.08 15.12 12.34
C ASN A 4 7.22 14.75 11.35
N VAL A 5 7.04 15.05 10.06
CA VAL A 5 7.99 14.73 8.99
C VAL A 5 8.06 15.91 8.01
N LYS A 6 9.25 16.28 7.53
CA LYS A 6 9.41 17.46 6.65
C LYS A 6 9.04 17.15 5.20
N LYS A 7 9.51 16.01 4.68
CA LYS A 7 9.30 15.54 3.31
C LYS A 7 8.63 14.16 3.32
N GLU A 8 7.84 13.86 2.30
CA GLU A 8 7.05 12.63 2.24
C GLU A 8 7.93 11.39 2.13
N PHE A 9 9.03 11.47 1.36
CA PHE A 9 9.95 10.36 1.18
C PHE A 9 10.64 9.85 2.45
N GLU A 10 10.67 10.66 3.51
CA GLU A 10 11.18 10.24 4.82
C GLU A 10 10.30 9.11 5.43
N LEU A 11 9.08 8.91 4.92
CA LEU A 11 8.18 7.83 5.32
C LEU A 11 8.49 6.49 4.63
N TYR A 12 9.11 6.51 3.45
CA TYR A 12 9.18 5.34 2.57
C TYR A 12 10.04 4.23 3.18
N GLU A 13 11.25 4.53 3.64
CA GLU A 13 12.15 3.52 4.22
C GLU A 13 11.59 2.89 5.51
N PRO A 14 11.06 3.66 6.49
CA PRO A 14 10.37 3.07 7.64
C PRO A 14 9.19 2.17 7.25
N MET A 15 8.37 2.58 6.28
CA MET A 15 7.22 1.79 5.80
C MET A 15 7.68 0.53 5.05
N ARG A 16 8.75 0.61 4.26
CA ARG A 16 9.38 -0.52 3.58
C ARG A 16 9.87 -1.57 4.58
N LEU A 17 10.58 -1.14 5.63
CA LEU A 17 11.06 -2.02 6.70
C LEU A 17 9.89 -2.70 7.43
N TRP A 18 8.84 -1.94 7.74
CA TRP A 18 7.62 -2.50 8.34
C TRP A 18 6.94 -3.52 7.42
N LEU A 19 6.83 -3.21 6.11
CA LEU A 19 6.24 -4.11 5.12
C LEU A 19 7.05 -5.40 5.01
N GLN A 20 8.39 -5.30 5.03
CA GLN A 20 9.27 -6.47 5.00
C GLN A 20 8.94 -7.40 6.17
N GLN A 21 8.96 -6.87 7.40
CA GLN A 21 8.67 -7.65 8.60
C GLN A 21 7.27 -8.27 8.54
N TYR A 22 6.26 -7.48 8.17
CA TYR A 22 4.87 -7.94 8.04
C TYR A 22 4.76 -9.12 7.06
N LEU A 23 5.37 -9.02 5.89
CA LEU A 23 5.29 -10.05 4.85
C LEU A 23 6.12 -11.29 5.21
N GLU A 24 7.30 -11.15 5.82
CA GLU A 24 8.09 -12.28 6.32
C GLU A 24 7.37 -13.03 7.44
N ASP A 25 6.63 -12.31 8.28
CA ASP A 25 5.81 -12.92 9.31
C ASP A 25 4.60 -13.65 8.75
N LYS A 26 3.93 -13.05 7.77
CA LYS A 26 2.74 -13.63 7.15
C LYS A 26 3.05 -14.81 6.22
N TYR A 27 4.14 -14.72 5.45
CA TYR A 27 4.49 -15.67 4.39
C TYR A 27 5.75 -16.46 4.75
N LYS A 28 5.63 -17.31 5.77
CA LYS A 28 6.73 -18.22 6.16
C LYS A 28 7.21 -19.07 4.97
N ASN A 29 8.53 -19.23 4.86
CA ASN A 29 9.24 -19.95 3.80
C ASN A 29 9.02 -19.38 2.38
N ALA A 30 8.73 -18.08 2.26
CA ALA A 30 8.72 -17.37 0.99
C ALA A 30 9.95 -16.46 0.86
N THR A 31 10.32 -16.12 -0.37
CA THR A 31 11.23 -15.01 -0.62
C THR A 31 10.42 -13.72 -0.60
N VAL A 32 10.76 -12.81 0.31
CA VAL A 32 10.11 -11.49 0.46
C VAL A 32 11.09 -10.40 0.03
N ILE A 33 10.64 -9.55 -0.88
CA ILE A 33 11.40 -8.40 -1.38
C ILE A 33 10.53 -7.16 -1.15
N THR A 34 11.08 -6.13 -0.53
CA THR A 34 10.43 -4.82 -0.41
C THR A 34 11.36 -3.72 -0.87
N VAL A 35 10.80 -2.72 -1.55
CA VAL A 35 11.54 -1.71 -2.29
C VAL A 35 10.88 -0.36 -2.10
N ASP A 36 11.69 0.66 -1.81
CA ASP A 36 11.28 2.04 -2.02
C ASP A 36 11.23 2.29 -3.54
N SER A 37 10.02 2.40 -4.08
CA SER A 37 9.76 2.40 -5.52
C SER A 37 9.29 3.76 -6.06
N HIS A 38 9.31 4.82 -5.25
CA HIS A 38 8.80 6.14 -5.67
C HIS A 38 9.51 6.75 -6.90
N ALA A 39 10.75 6.31 -7.18
CA ALA A 39 11.60 6.93 -8.20
C ALA A 39 11.35 6.45 -9.64
N ARG A 40 10.63 5.34 -9.83
CA ARG A 40 10.35 4.76 -11.17
C ARG A 40 8.95 4.18 -11.23
N THR A 41 8.53 3.80 -12.42
CA THR A 41 7.24 3.15 -12.65
C THR A 41 7.27 1.69 -12.20
N LEU A 42 6.10 1.18 -11.83
CA LEU A 42 5.90 -0.16 -11.31
C LEU A 42 6.43 -1.24 -12.27
N ASP A 43 6.15 -1.12 -13.56
CA ASP A 43 6.59 -2.07 -14.59
C ASP A 43 8.11 -2.25 -14.62
N LEU A 44 8.89 -1.18 -14.49
CA LEU A 44 10.35 -1.25 -14.42
C LEU A 44 10.86 -2.01 -13.18
N PHE A 45 10.18 -1.87 -12.03
CA PHE A 45 10.54 -2.67 -10.85
C PHE A 45 10.11 -4.13 -11.01
N LEU A 46 8.94 -4.40 -11.57
CA LEU A 46 8.48 -5.76 -11.83
C LEU A 46 9.39 -6.48 -12.83
N GLU A 47 9.94 -5.76 -13.83
CA GLU A 47 10.95 -6.28 -14.74
C GLU A 47 12.28 -6.55 -14.01
N GLN A 48 12.77 -5.59 -13.21
CA GLN A 48 14.01 -5.73 -12.43
C GLN A 48 14.01 -6.97 -11.51
N TYR A 49 12.84 -7.39 -11.01
CA TYR A 49 12.71 -8.56 -10.13
C TYR A 49 12.19 -9.81 -10.84
N ASP A 50 12.17 -9.86 -12.18
CA ASP A 50 11.75 -11.02 -12.97
C ASP A 50 10.30 -11.48 -12.66
N VAL A 51 9.38 -10.52 -12.50
CA VAL A 51 7.96 -10.81 -12.24
C VAL A 51 6.99 -10.13 -13.21
N ILE A 52 7.48 -9.34 -14.16
CA ILE A 52 6.65 -8.58 -15.12
C ILE A 52 5.72 -9.48 -15.95
N ASP A 53 6.15 -10.68 -16.34
CA ASP A 53 5.34 -11.63 -17.11
C ASP A 53 4.04 -12.04 -16.39
N TYR A 54 3.98 -11.91 -15.06
CA TYR A 54 2.79 -12.19 -14.25
C TYR A 54 1.83 -11.00 -14.13
N TYR A 55 2.28 -9.82 -14.56
CA TYR A 55 1.60 -8.54 -14.46
C TYR A 55 1.75 -7.68 -15.75
N PRO A 56 1.56 -8.25 -16.96
CA PRO A 56 1.79 -7.53 -18.21
C PRO A 56 0.88 -6.31 -18.38
N GLN A 57 -0.26 -6.28 -17.69
CA GLN A 57 -1.19 -5.16 -17.70
C GLN A 57 -0.61 -3.87 -17.09
N THR A 58 0.53 -3.91 -16.39
CA THR A 58 1.15 -2.70 -15.81
C THR A 58 2.00 -1.92 -16.79
N ILE A 59 2.38 -2.52 -17.93
CA ILE A 59 3.32 -1.95 -18.90
C ILE A 59 2.72 -0.68 -19.52
N GLY A 60 3.48 0.43 -19.46
CA GLY A 60 3.09 1.70 -20.09
C GLY A 60 1.92 2.43 -19.42
N LEU A 61 1.56 2.06 -18.19
CA LEU A 61 0.53 2.77 -17.41
C LEU A 61 1.07 3.93 -16.56
N ASP A 62 2.39 4.10 -16.50
CA ASP A 62 3.08 5.12 -15.69
C ASP A 62 2.68 5.11 -14.19
N ILE A 63 2.32 3.93 -13.68
CA ILE A 63 1.96 3.74 -12.26
C ILE A 63 3.22 3.91 -11.42
N GLN A 64 3.19 4.85 -10.48
CA GLN A 64 4.22 5.03 -9.45
C GLN A 64 3.61 4.71 -8.10
N ILE A 65 4.24 3.81 -7.36
CA ILE A 65 3.85 3.45 -6.00
C ILE A 65 5.02 3.72 -5.07
N ASP A 66 4.75 4.28 -3.89
CA ASP A 66 5.83 4.69 -2.97
C ASP A 66 6.65 3.48 -2.49
N VAL A 67 5.98 2.40 -2.07
CA VAL A 67 6.66 1.16 -1.64
C VAL A 67 5.99 -0.05 -2.29
N LEU A 68 6.83 -0.91 -2.88
CA LEU A 68 6.44 -2.18 -3.47
C LEU A 68 6.91 -3.35 -2.60
N GLY A 69 6.02 -4.29 -2.30
CA GLY A 69 6.35 -5.61 -1.77
C GLY A 69 6.12 -6.70 -2.82
N ILE A 70 7.00 -7.68 -2.89
CA ILE A 70 6.92 -8.86 -3.75
C ILE A 70 7.17 -10.10 -2.89
N VAL A 71 6.23 -11.02 -2.88
CA VAL A 71 6.35 -12.32 -2.22
C VAL A 71 6.38 -13.42 -3.27
N LYS A 72 7.48 -14.17 -3.31
CA LYS A 72 7.64 -15.35 -4.17
C LYS A 72 7.53 -16.61 -3.31
N LYS A 73 6.40 -17.31 -3.46
CA LYS A 73 6.13 -18.62 -2.84
C LYS A 73 5.39 -19.45 -3.89
N ASN A 74 5.95 -20.61 -4.26
CA ASN A 74 5.42 -21.59 -5.22
C ASN A 74 4.23 -21.10 -6.06
N GLY A 75 4.48 -20.72 -7.32
CA GLY A 75 3.45 -20.23 -8.25
C GLY A 75 3.62 -18.75 -8.56
N LYS A 76 2.49 -18.07 -8.88
CA LYS A 76 2.48 -16.65 -9.25
C LYS A 76 2.99 -15.78 -8.08
N PRO A 77 4.03 -14.95 -8.28
CA PRO A 77 4.45 -13.95 -7.31
C PRO A 77 3.29 -13.04 -6.90
N GLN A 78 3.24 -12.64 -5.64
CA GLN A 78 2.22 -11.75 -5.11
C GLN A 78 2.83 -10.37 -4.88
N ILE A 79 2.12 -9.31 -5.31
CA ILE A 79 2.56 -7.92 -5.10
C ILE A 79 1.72 -7.22 -4.04
N PHE A 80 2.33 -6.26 -3.35
CA PHE A 80 1.76 -5.50 -2.24
C PHE A 80 2.15 -4.04 -2.38
N PHE A 81 1.27 -3.12 -2.02
CA PHE A 81 1.48 -1.69 -2.18
C PHE A 81 1.41 -0.94 -0.86
N ILE A 82 2.26 0.07 -0.69
CA ILE A 82 2.00 1.17 0.24
C ILE A 82 2.05 2.49 -0.53
N GLU A 83 1.01 3.29 -0.37
CA GLU A 83 0.97 4.71 -0.73
C GLU A 83 1.07 5.51 0.58
N ALA A 84 2.04 6.39 0.66
CA ALA A 84 2.33 7.20 1.84
C ALA A 84 1.90 8.65 1.63
N LYS A 85 1.41 9.28 2.70
CA LYS A 85 1.11 10.71 2.71
C LYS A 85 1.64 11.37 3.97
N LYS A 86 2.38 12.47 3.83
CA LYS A 86 2.74 13.28 5.00
C LYS A 86 1.56 14.13 5.49
N THR A 87 0.59 14.41 4.61
CA THR A 87 -0.61 15.20 4.87
C THR A 87 -1.80 14.32 5.23
N GLN A 88 -2.89 14.94 5.70
CA GLN A 88 -4.13 14.22 5.97
C GLN A 88 -4.66 13.54 4.71
N LEU A 89 -5.12 12.29 4.87
CA LEU A 89 -5.69 11.52 3.76
C LEU A 89 -6.97 12.15 3.24
N ASN A 90 -7.14 12.08 1.93
CA ASN A 90 -8.30 12.60 1.22
C ASN A 90 -8.80 11.65 0.11
N LEU A 91 -9.89 12.04 -0.55
CA LEU A 91 -10.55 11.20 -1.57
C LEU A 91 -9.70 11.00 -2.83
N HIS A 92 -8.84 11.95 -3.18
CA HIS A 92 -7.90 11.80 -4.30
C HIS A 92 -6.90 10.68 -4.00
N ASP A 93 -6.30 10.68 -2.81
CA ASP A 93 -5.35 9.63 -2.39
C ASP A 93 -6.01 8.24 -2.44
N LEU A 94 -7.26 8.15 -1.95
CA LEU A 94 -8.05 6.92 -2.01
C LEU A 94 -8.30 6.48 -3.47
N GLY A 95 -8.75 7.40 -4.31
CA GLY A 95 -9.09 7.12 -5.70
C GLY A 95 -7.88 6.66 -6.53
N GLN A 96 -6.72 7.28 -6.33
CA GLN A 96 -5.46 6.90 -6.97
C GLN A 96 -5.08 5.45 -6.61
N LEU A 97 -4.95 5.14 -5.32
CA LEU A 97 -4.57 3.79 -4.90
C LEU A 97 -5.63 2.75 -5.31
N TRP A 98 -6.91 3.11 -5.27
CA TRP A 98 -7.99 2.24 -5.71
C TRP A 98 -7.87 1.90 -7.20
N ALA A 99 -7.58 2.88 -8.06
CA ALA A 99 -7.37 2.66 -9.49
C ALA A 99 -6.17 1.73 -9.74
N TYR A 100 -5.05 1.95 -9.04
CA TYR A 100 -3.89 1.06 -9.12
C TYR A 100 -4.24 -0.35 -8.68
N CYS A 101 -5.00 -0.51 -7.59
CA CYS A 101 -5.43 -1.83 -7.12
C CYS A 101 -6.34 -2.54 -8.14
N LYS A 102 -7.25 -1.81 -8.80
CA LYS A 102 -8.12 -2.38 -9.83
C LYS A 102 -7.38 -2.82 -11.09
N LEU A 103 -6.28 -2.17 -11.44
CA LEU A 103 -5.47 -2.48 -12.62
C LEU A 103 -4.43 -3.58 -12.33
N CYS A 104 -3.72 -3.48 -11.21
CA CYS A 104 -2.58 -4.34 -10.89
C CYS A 104 -2.97 -5.59 -10.08
N ASP A 105 -4.14 -5.59 -9.45
CA ASP A 105 -4.64 -6.67 -8.59
C ASP A 105 -3.63 -7.14 -7.49
N PRO A 106 -3.09 -6.22 -6.66
CA PRO A 106 -2.21 -6.59 -5.55
C PRO A 106 -2.94 -7.49 -4.55
N MET A 107 -2.19 -8.19 -3.70
CA MET A 107 -2.76 -9.01 -2.64
C MET A 107 -3.33 -8.14 -1.52
N GLU A 108 -2.56 -7.14 -1.08
CA GLU A 108 -3.00 -6.09 -0.15
C GLU A 108 -2.39 -4.74 -0.55
N ALA A 109 -3.04 -3.66 -0.13
CA ALA A 109 -2.58 -2.30 -0.37
C ALA A 109 -2.87 -1.41 0.84
N PHE A 110 -1.91 -0.58 1.21
CA PHE A 110 -2.00 0.29 2.38
C PHE A 110 -1.93 1.76 1.97
N LEU A 111 -2.89 2.56 2.40
CA LEU A 111 -2.83 4.03 2.30
C LEU A 111 -2.55 4.60 3.68
N LEU A 112 -1.32 5.05 3.90
CA LEU A 112 -0.83 5.41 5.23
C LEU A 112 -0.45 6.88 5.31
N SER A 113 -0.82 7.55 6.40
CA SER A 113 -0.46 8.95 6.61
C SER A 113 0.11 9.25 7.98
N SER A 114 1.19 10.05 8.04
CA SER A 114 1.69 10.56 9.33
C SER A 114 0.77 11.58 9.99
N ALA A 115 -0.10 12.24 9.23
CA ALA A 115 -1.06 13.23 9.73
C ALA A 115 -2.46 12.65 10.02
N GLY A 116 -2.72 11.41 9.57
CA GLY A 116 -3.94 10.66 9.85
C GLY A 116 -5.01 10.75 8.74
N LEU A 117 -6.21 10.24 9.06
CA LEU A 117 -7.23 9.89 8.06
C LEU A 117 -7.95 11.08 7.39
N GLY A 118 -7.82 12.31 7.90
CA GLY A 118 -8.41 13.49 7.26
C GLY A 118 -9.91 13.33 6.92
N SER A 119 -10.27 13.64 5.67
CA SER A 119 -11.64 13.50 5.19
C SER A 119 -12.09 12.04 5.04
N LEU A 120 -11.14 11.10 4.90
CA LEU A 120 -11.46 9.66 4.87
C LEU A 120 -12.00 9.16 6.22
N ASN A 121 -11.68 9.82 7.34
CA ASN A 121 -12.28 9.47 8.63
C ASN A 121 -13.81 9.59 8.57
N LYS A 122 -14.34 10.67 7.96
CA LYS A 122 -15.77 10.85 7.78
C LYS A 122 -16.38 9.75 6.91
N ILE A 123 -15.68 9.37 5.83
CA ILE A 123 -16.16 8.34 4.90
C ILE A 123 -16.22 6.96 5.57
N MET A 124 -15.16 6.58 6.28
CA MET A 124 -15.04 5.23 6.83
C MET A 124 -15.78 5.07 8.16
N ASN A 125 -15.65 6.04 9.07
CA ASN A 125 -16.11 5.88 10.45
C ASN A 125 -17.47 6.54 10.72
N ASN A 126 -17.86 7.57 9.96
CA ASN A 126 -19.15 8.25 10.16
C ASN A 126 -20.19 7.81 9.13
N LEU A 127 -19.79 7.66 7.86
CA LEU A 127 -20.68 7.22 6.78
C LEU A 127 -20.64 5.70 6.56
N HIS A 128 -19.73 4.98 7.22
CA HIS A 128 -19.57 3.52 7.14
C HIS A 128 -19.38 2.99 5.71
N ARG A 129 -18.74 3.78 4.83
CA ARG A 129 -18.50 3.42 3.42
C ARG A 129 -17.20 2.63 3.22
N THR A 130 -17.01 1.60 4.05
CA THR A 130 -15.84 0.71 3.95
C THR A 130 -15.87 -0.16 2.69
N ASP A 131 -17.00 -0.26 2.01
CA ASP A 131 -17.13 -0.88 0.69
C ASP A 131 -16.24 -0.21 -0.37
N LEU A 132 -15.93 1.07 -0.21
CA LEU A 132 -15.01 1.79 -1.10
C LEU A 132 -13.57 1.29 -1.04
N LEU A 133 -13.21 0.54 0.01
CA LEU A 133 -11.90 -0.09 0.14
C LEU A 133 -11.82 -1.41 -0.64
N GLU A 134 -12.95 -1.94 -1.12
CA GLU A 134 -13.00 -3.21 -1.84
C GLU A 134 -12.59 -3.03 -3.29
N PHE A 135 -11.60 -3.81 -3.72
CA PHE A 135 -11.12 -3.81 -5.09
C PHE A 135 -11.11 -5.19 -5.75
N GLY A 136 -11.49 -6.24 -5.02
CA GLY A 136 -11.66 -7.58 -5.58
C GLY A 136 -12.71 -7.69 -6.69
N ASP A 137 -12.79 -8.88 -7.29
CA ASP A 137 -13.68 -9.24 -8.41
C ASP A 137 -15.00 -9.89 -7.96
N GLY A 138 -15.31 -9.85 -6.66
CA GLY A 138 -16.48 -10.50 -6.05
C GLY A 138 -16.28 -11.98 -5.75
N LYS A 139 -15.26 -12.65 -6.32
CA LYS A 139 -14.89 -14.03 -5.97
C LYS A 139 -13.85 -14.06 -4.84
N LYS A 140 -12.95 -13.07 -4.82
CA LYS A 140 -11.97 -12.86 -3.75
C LYS A 140 -12.22 -11.51 -3.10
N ILE A 141 -12.43 -11.51 -1.80
CA ILE A 141 -12.52 -10.26 -1.04
C ILE A 141 -11.09 -9.74 -0.88
N LYS A 142 -10.77 -8.68 -1.60
CA LYS A 142 -9.54 -7.90 -1.44
C LYS A 142 -9.91 -6.48 -1.04
N LYS A 143 -9.25 -5.97 0.00
CA LYS A 143 -9.49 -4.64 0.54
C LYS A 143 -8.19 -3.89 0.69
N MET A 144 -8.22 -2.60 0.41
CA MET A 144 -7.16 -1.69 0.86
C MET A 144 -7.34 -1.45 2.36
N GLN A 145 -6.25 -1.17 3.05
CA GLN A 145 -6.27 -0.69 4.42
C GLN A 145 -5.80 0.76 4.48
N ILE A 146 -6.54 1.62 5.16
CA ILE A 146 -6.17 3.01 5.38
C ILE A 146 -5.85 3.23 6.85
N GLY A 147 -4.81 3.99 7.15
CA GLY A 147 -4.40 4.17 8.54
C GLY A 147 -3.48 5.37 8.76
N LYS A 148 -3.32 5.73 10.02
CA LYS A 148 -2.29 6.64 10.46
C LYS A 148 -0.98 5.86 10.65
N TRP A 149 0.11 6.42 10.17
CA TRP A 149 1.46 5.99 10.46
C TRP A 149 1.98 6.70 11.73
N ASP A 150 2.44 5.93 12.70
CA ASP A 150 3.10 6.44 13.90
C ASP A 150 4.60 6.54 13.64
N VAL A 151 5.05 7.76 13.31
CA VAL A 151 6.47 8.08 13.04
C VAL A 151 7.37 7.74 14.23
N GLY A 152 6.88 7.86 15.47
CA GLY A 152 7.68 7.56 16.66
C GLY A 152 7.92 6.06 16.86
N LYS A 153 7.00 5.22 16.36
CA LYS A 153 7.07 3.76 16.48
C LYS A 153 7.51 3.05 15.20
N ASN A 154 7.59 3.78 14.08
CA ASN A 154 7.77 3.21 12.74
C ASN A 154 6.79 2.05 12.47
N SER A 155 5.52 2.28 12.82
CA SER A 155 4.46 1.29 12.66
C SER A 155 3.13 1.97 12.34
N ILE A 156 2.17 1.18 11.88
CA ILE A 156 0.78 1.62 11.81
C ILE A 156 0.24 1.89 13.23
N ASP A 157 -0.50 2.97 13.42
CA ASP A 157 -1.38 3.13 14.57
C ASP A 157 -2.64 2.27 14.35
N TYR A 158 -2.63 1.05 14.87
CA TYR A 158 -3.68 0.06 14.67
C TYR A 158 -5.07 0.51 15.16
N HIS A 159 -5.17 1.50 16.04
CA HIS A 159 -6.47 2.08 16.43
C HIS A 159 -7.12 2.84 15.28
N SER A 160 -6.30 3.47 14.42
CA SER A 160 -6.75 4.24 13.27
C SER A 160 -7.02 3.40 12.02
N LEU A 161 -6.50 2.16 11.97
CA LEU A 161 -6.54 1.32 10.78
C LEU A 161 -7.97 0.88 10.43
N VAL A 162 -8.34 1.01 9.16
CA VAL A 162 -9.63 0.58 8.60
C VAL A 162 -9.43 -0.09 7.23
N PRO A 163 -9.95 -1.32 7.00
CA PRO A 163 -10.50 -2.23 8.00
C PRO A 163 -9.41 -2.69 8.98
N LYS A 164 -9.82 -3.32 10.10
CA LYS A 164 -8.87 -3.96 11.03
C LYS A 164 -8.20 -5.16 10.37
N MET A 165 -6.95 -5.41 10.75
CA MET A 165 -6.15 -6.59 10.33
C MET A 165 -6.41 -7.79 11.22
#